data_AF-A0A963Q5G7-F1
#
_entry.id   AF-A0A963Q5G7-F1
#
_cell.length_a   1.000
_cell.length_b   1.000
_cell.length_c   1.000
_cell.angle_alpha   90.00
_cell.angle_beta   90.00
_cell.angle_gamma   90.00
#
_symmetry.space_group_name_H-M   'P 1'
#
loop_
_entity.id
_entity.type
_entity.pdbx_description
1 polymer ?
#
loop_
_entity_poly.entity_id
_entity_poly.type
_entity_poly.pdbx_seq_one_letter_code
_entity_poly.pdbx_strand_id
1 'polypeptide(L)'
;MKETFTPAANRSGSMTRHRSVWEMRADGWISLVDELSRLATLARDQPEFERRIARVRQIITDLAPVESYWAFPGHRVFGELATWIERGELARAYQAARRIHRMLAAQTYRHETSTLEGEGELPSQIETDSERQAQLSRPYFEVLIVDEMSPSEEDALRRRVQRKRMPDDDFIFDVVVVPSFEDALVATMVNFNLQAVVIRHGFPFRSMYHSDMLRRFLESVDDSIEQIPELERGPLLGRQIAHLRPELDLYLVTDVDVEDVAARVGEIFKRIFFREEDHTELYSSIMKGVGERHRTPFFHALREYAKQPTGVFHALPLARGKSIMNSNWIGDLQQFYGMNLFMAETSATSGGLDSLLDPVGPLKLAQEYAAR
;
A
#
# COMPACT_ATOMS: atom_id res chain seq x y z
N MET A 1 35.85 7.15 -47.39
CA MET A 1 35.18 8.28 -46.71
C MET A 1 34.01 7.70 -45.96
N LYS A 2 34.01 7.81 -44.64
CA LYS A 2 33.02 7.23 -43.74
C LYS A 2 31.79 8.13 -43.72
N GLU A 3 30.66 7.63 -44.21
CA GLU A 3 29.34 8.16 -43.85
C GLU A 3 28.97 7.61 -42.47
N THR A 4 28.95 8.51 -41.49
CA THR A 4 28.51 8.25 -40.12
C THR A 4 26.99 8.13 -40.08
N PHE A 5 26.53 6.91 -39.83
CA PHE A 5 25.15 6.56 -39.55
C PHE A 5 24.79 7.02 -38.13
N THR A 6 23.94 8.05 -38.02
CA THR A 6 23.35 8.48 -36.74
C THR A 6 22.13 7.59 -36.45
N PRO A 7 22.03 6.88 -35.31
CA PRO A 7 20.84 6.09 -35.03
C PRO A 7 19.71 7.01 -34.57
N ALA A 8 18.56 6.90 -35.23
CA ALA A 8 17.34 7.61 -34.91
C ALA A 8 16.81 7.20 -33.52
N ALA A 9 16.57 8.19 -32.68
CA ALA A 9 15.81 8.07 -31.45
C ALA A 9 14.36 7.69 -31.78
N ASN A 10 13.97 6.45 -31.52
CA ASN A 10 12.58 6.02 -31.60
C ASN A 10 12.28 5.05 -30.45
N ARG A 11 12.17 5.59 -29.23
CA ARG A 11 11.75 4.86 -28.01
C ARG A 11 10.59 5.54 -27.26
N SER A 12 9.82 6.41 -27.92
CA SER A 12 8.68 7.11 -27.28
C SER A 12 7.31 6.42 -27.47
N GLY A 13 7.25 5.26 -28.14
CA GLY A 13 5.99 4.71 -28.66
C GLY A 13 5.10 3.93 -27.70
N SER A 14 5.60 3.46 -26.55
CA SER A 14 4.78 2.59 -25.67
C SER A 14 3.97 3.35 -24.62
N MET A 15 4.33 4.60 -24.33
CA MET A 15 3.93 5.27 -23.09
C MET A 15 2.90 6.39 -23.22
N THR A 16 2.56 6.84 -24.43
CA THR A 16 1.44 7.77 -24.63
C THR A 16 0.07 7.12 -24.37
N ARG A 17 0.03 5.82 -24.05
CA ARG A 17 -1.18 5.04 -23.86
C ARG A 17 -1.68 4.95 -22.42
N HIS A 18 -0.80 5.01 -21.42
CA HIS A 18 -1.19 4.83 -20.01
C HIS A 18 -1.44 6.19 -19.34
N ARG A 19 -2.53 6.31 -18.58
CA ARG A 19 -2.89 7.54 -17.87
C ARG A 19 -2.25 7.61 -16.48
N SER A 20 -1.85 6.47 -15.91
CA SER A 20 -1.21 6.38 -14.59
C SER A 20 -0.19 5.23 -14.50
N VAL A 21 0.72 5.31 -13.51
CA VAL A 21 1.69 4.25 -13.20
C VAL A 21 1.00 2.97 -12.72
N TRP A 22 -0.14 3.09 -12.04
CA TRP A 22 -0.97 1.97 -11.62
C TRP A 22 -1.53 1.18 -12.82
N GLU A 23 -2.14 1.86 -13.80
CA GLU A 23 -2.65 1.22 -15.01
C GLU A 23 -1.53 0.49 -15.76
N MET A 24 -0.39 1.15 -15.92
CA MET A 24 0.77 0.55 -16.55
C MET A 24 1.27 -0.69 -15.80
N ARG A 25 1.30 -0.65 -14.47
CA ARG A 25 1.68 -1.79 -13.64
C ARG A 25 0.72 -2.96 -13.87
N ALA A 26 -0.59 -2.72 -13.81
CA ALA A 26 -1.61 -3.75 -14.02
C ALA A 26 -1.53 -4.34 -15.44
N ASP A 27 -1.46 -3.48 -16.45
CA ASP A 27 -1.34 -3.88 -17.86
C ASP A 27 -0.04 -4.64 -18.13
N GLY A 28 1.06 -4.24 -17.47
CA GLY A 28 2.35 -4.91 -17.55
C GLY A 28 2.28 -6.33 -17.01
N TRP A 29 1.65 -6.55 -15.85
CA TRP A 29 1.45 -7.90 -15.31
C TRP A 29 0.54 -8.76 -16.18
N ILE A 30 -0.56 -8.20 -16.70
CA ILE A 30 -1.45 -8.89 -17.65
C ILE A 30 -0.66 -9.34 -18.88
N SER A 31 0.10 -8.41 -19.47
CA SER A 31 0.91 -8.66 -20.66
C SER A 31 2.02 -9.70 -20.39
N LEU A 32 2.67 -9.63 -19.23
CA LEU A 32 3.72 -10.56 -18.83
C LEU A 32 3.16 -11.99 -18.73
N VAL A 33 2.00 -12.17 -18.11
CA VAL A 33 1.34 -13.47 -17.96
C VAL A 33 0.93 -14.04 -19.32
N ASP A 34 0.34 -13.23 -20.20
CA ASP A 34 -0.05 -13.68 -21.55
C ASP A 34 1.16 -14.12 -22.38
N GLU A 35 2.21 -13.29 -22.43
CA GLU A 35 3.42 -13.61 -23.19
C GLU A 35 4.14 -14.86 -22.64
N LEU A 36 4.25 -15.01 -21.31
CA LEU A 36 4.83 -16.19 -20.69
C LEU A 36 3.99 -17.46 -20.94
N SER A 37 2.65 -17.35 -20.93
CA SER A 37 1.75 -18.46 -21.27
C SER A 37 2.00 -18.99 -22.67
N ARG A 38 2.13 -18.07 -23.65
CA ARG A 38 2.44 -18.41 -25.05
C ARG A 38 3.82 -19.04 -25.14
N LEU A 39 4.83 -18.42 -24.55
CA LEU A 39 6.21 -18.92 -24.55
C LEU A 39 6.36 -20.30 -23.91
N ALA A 40 5.55 -20.63 -22.90
CA ALA A 40 5.58 -21.95 -22.25
C ALA A 40 5.12 -23.11 -23.18
N THR A 41 4.39 -22.79 -24.26
CA THR A 41 3.85 -23.79 -25.20
C THR A 41 4.52 -23.77 -26.58
N LEU A 42 5.22 -22.68 -26.91
CA LEU A 42 5.92 -22.50 -28.19
C LEU A 42 7.24 -23.29 -28.24
N ALA A 43 7.55 -23.85 -29.42
CA ALA A 43 8.84 -24.45 -29.67
C ALA A 43 9.91 -23.35 -29.85
N ARG A 44 11.11 -23.60 -29.31
CA ARG A 44 12.20 -22.60 -29.23
C ARG A 44 12.79 -22.20 -30.58
N ASP A 45 12.62 -23.03 -31.60
CA ASP A 45 13.12 -22.83 -32.96
C ASP A 45 12.22 -21.92 -33.82
N GLN A 46 11.02 -21.58 -33.33
CA GLN A 46 10.10 -20.73 -34.07
C GLN A 46 10.52 -19.25 -33.99
N PRO A 47 10.47 -18.49 -35.09
CA PRO A 47 10.79 -17.06 -35.09
C PRO A 47 9.84 -16.23 -34.20
N GLU A 48 8.66 -16.77 -33.87
CA GLU A 48 7.74 -16.17 -32.91
C GLU A 48 8.30 -16.20 -31.47
N PHE A 49 9.06 -17.25 -31.10
CA PHE A 49 9.67 -17.38 -29.79
C PHE A 49 10.60 -16.20 -29.49
N GLU A 50 11.49 -15.87 -30.43
CA GLU A 50 12.44 -14.75 -30.30
C GLU A 50 11.74 -13.39 -30.18
N ARG A 51 10.64 -13.19 -30.91
CA ARG A 51 9.85 -11.95 -30.80
C ARG A 51 9.20 -11.81 -29.43
N ARG A 52 8.62 -12.91 -28.91
CA ARG A 52 7.94 -12.91 -27.62
C ARG A 52 8.90 -12.80 -26.44
N ILE A 53 10.04 -13.50 -26.47
CA ILE A 53 11.04 -13.36 -25.41
C ILE A 53 11.63 -11.95 -25.37
N ALA A 54 11.83 -11.31 -26.54
CA ALA A 54 12.21 -9.90 -26.60
C ALA A 54 11.13 -9.00 -26.00
N ARG A 55 9.84 -9.27 -26.25
CA ARG A 55 8.72 -8.55 -25.64
C ARG A 55 8.69 -8.73 -24.12
N VAL A 56 8.89 -9.95 -23.61
CA VAL A 56 8.98 -10.23 -22.17
C VAL A 56 10.13 -9.45 -21.53
N ARG A 57 11.32 -9.45 -22.13
CA ARG A 57 12.47 -8.67 -21.63
C ARG A 57 12.17 -7.17 -21.55
N GLN A 58 11.46 -6.63 -22.55
CA GLN A 58 11.01 -5.25 -22.52
C GLN A 58 10.03 -4.99 -21.38
N ILE A 59 9.02 -5.85 -21.20
CA ILE A 59 8.04 -5.73 -20.09
C ILE A 59 8.76 -5.79 -18.74
N ILE A 60 9.72 -6.68 -18.55
CA ILE A 60 10.51 -6.77 -17.31
C ILE A 60 11.27 -5.48 -17.06
N THR A 61 11.91 -4.92 -18.09
CA THR A 61 12.66 -3.67 -17.99
C THR A 61 11.75 -2.50 -17.59
N ASP A 62 10.55 -2.44 -18.17
CA ASP A 62 9.59 -1.36 -17.90
C ASP A 62 8.94 -1.50 -16.50
N LEU A 63 8.69 -2.73 -16.04
CA LEU A 63 8.08 -3.02 -14.73
C LEU A 63 9.08 -2.96 -13.56
N ALA A 64 10.35 -3.30 -13.77
CA ALA A 64 11.37 -3.35 -12.71
C ALA A 64 11.43 -2.09 -11.81
N PRO A 65 11.50 -0.86 -12.35
CA PRO A 65 11.53 0.33 -11.48
C PRO A 65 10.22 0.51 -10.72
N VAL A 66 9.09 0.17 -11.34
CA VAL A 66 7.75 0.37 -10.77
C VAL A 66 7.51 -0.57 -9.60
N GLU A 67 7.89 -1.85 -9.74
CA GLU A 67 7.73 -2.85 -8.67
C GLU A 67 8.56 -2.53 -7.42
N SER A 68 9.58 -1.68 -7.54
CA SER A 68 10.38 -1.23 -6.39
C SER A 68 9.62 -0.27 -5.48
N TYR A 69 8.51 0.32 -5.96
CA TYR A 69 7.68 1.25 -5.19
C TYR A 69 6.47 0.61 -4.52
N TRP A 70 6.34 -0.72 -4.56
CA TRP A 70 5.23 -1.47 -3.96
C TRP A 70 5.75 -2.58 -3.05
N ALA A 71 5.05 -2.86 -1.96
CA ALA A 71 5.49 -3.90 -1.03
C ALA A 71 5.32 -5.31 -1.59
N PHE A 72 4.28 -5.52 -2.42
CA PHE A 72 4.00 -6.80 -3.07
C PHE A 72 3.78 -6.64 -4.57
N PRO A 73 4.37 -7.52 -5.43
CA PRO A 73 5.39 -8.51 -5.07
C PRO A 73 6.70 -7.89 -4.57
N GLY A 74 6.98 -6.64 -4.96
CA GLY A 74 8.18 -5.92 -4.59
C GLY A 74 9.40 -6.32 -5.40
N HIS A 75 10.49 -5.58 -5.21
CA HIS A 75 11.73 -5.70 -5.98
C HIS A 75 12.30 -7.13 -6.00
N ARG A 76 12.43 -7.78 -4.83
CA ARG A 76 13.05 -9.10 -4.70
C ARG A 76 12.30 -10.19 -5.47
N VAL A 77 11.00 -10.31 -5.22
CA VAL A 77 10.15 -11.34 -5.85
C VAL A 77 10.13 -11.15 -7.36
N PHE A 78 10.06 -9.90 -7.81
CA PHE A 78 10.14 -9.58 -9.22
C PHE A 78 11.50 -9.93 -9.82
N GLY A 79 12.60 -9.68 -9.10
CA GLY A 79 13.95 -10.06 -9.49
C GLY A 79 14.16 -11.58 -9.61
N GLU A 80 13.57 -12.37 -8.71
CA GLU A 80 13.56 -13.84 -8.79
C GLU A 80 12.83 -14.32 -10.04
N LEU A 81 11.64 -13.75 -10.32
CA LEU A 81 10.89 -14.03 -11.53
C LEU A 81 11.70 -13.69 -12.79
N ALA A 82 12.36 -12.52 -12.82
CA ALA A 82 13.22 -12.11 -13.93
C ALA A 82 14.39 -13.10 -14.11
N THR A 83 15.01 -13.55 -13.03
CA THR A 83 16.10 -14.54 -13.05
C THR A 83 15.67 -15.87 -13.65
N TRP A 84 14.46 -16.36 -13.32
CA TRP A 84 13.93 -17.59 -13.93
C TRP A 84 13.71 -17.44 -15.44
N ILE A 85 13.25 -16.27 -15.87
CA ILE A 85 13.04 -15.97 -17.29
C ILE A 85 14.38 -15.94 -18.04
N GLU A 86 15.42 -15.34 -17.46
CA GLU A 86 16.77 -15.32 -18.02
C GLU A 86 17.39 -16.71 -18.14
N ARG A 87 17.17 -17.58 -17.15
CA ARG A 87 17.59 -18.99 -17.17
C ARG A 87 16.78 -19.86 -18.13
N GLY A 88 15.70 -19.34 -18.71
CA GLY A 88 14.82 -20.08 -19.60
C GLY A 88 13.88 -21.06 -18.89
N GLU A 89 13.67 -20.89 -17.58
CA GLU A 89 12.70 -21.64 -16.75
C GLU A 89 11.26 -21.09 -16.98
N LEU A 90 10.83 -21.04 -18.24
CA LEU A 90 9.63 -20.29 -18.67
C LEU A 90 8.32 -20.83 -18.07
N ALA A 91 8.20 -22.15 -17.89
CA ALA A 91 7.02 -22.75 -17.29
C ALA A 91 6.86 -22.35 -15.81
N ARG A 92 7.97 -22.33 -15.06
CA ARG A 92 8.02 -21.89 -13.66
C ARG A 92 7.70 -20.39 -13.56
N ALA A 93 8.34 -19.59 -14.40
CA ALA A 93 8.09 -18.15 -14.46
C ALA A 93 6.62 -17.84 -14.78
N TYR A 94 6.02 -18.56 -15.74
CA TYR A 94 4.59 -18.42 -16.06
C TYR A 94 3.69 -18.72 -14.86
N GLN A 95 3.92 -19.85 -14.17
CA GLN A 95 3.13 -20.22 -13.00
C GLN A 95 3.22 -19.17 -11.89
N ALA A 96 4.43 -18.69 -11.59
CA ALA A 96 4.66 -17.66 -10.59
C ALA A 96 4.02 -16.31 -10.99
N ALA A 97 4.24 -15.84 -12.22
CA ALA A 97 3.65 -14.61 -12.71
C ALA A 97 2.11 -14.66 -12.68
N ARG A 98 1.53 -15.79 -13.07
CA ARG A 98 0.07 -16.01 -13.02
C ARG A 98 -0.45 -15.97 -11.59
N ARG A 99 0.27 -16.54 -10.62
CA ARG A 99 -0.08 -16.48 -9.19
C ARG A 99 -0.04 -15.05 -8.66
N ILE A 100 1.05 -14.33 -8.92
CA ILE A 100 1.23 -12.93 -8.51
C ILE A 100 0.10 -12.07 -9.08
N HIS A 101 -0.16 -12.18 -10.39
CA HIS A 101 -1.22 -11.43 -11.04
C HIS A 101 -2.60 -11.70 -10.41
N ARG A 102 -2.91 -12.95 -10.06
CA ARG A 102 -4.17 -13.29 -9.35
C ARG A 102 -4.24 -12.67 -7.97
N MET A 103 -3.15 -12.72 -7.21
CA MET A 103 -3.08 -12.08 -5.89
C MET A 103 -3.23 -10.56 -5.99
N LEU A 104 -2.64 -9.92 -6.99
CA LEU A 104 -2.79 -8.48 -7.24
C LEU A 104 -4.24 -8.13 -7.59
N ALA A 105 -4.89 -8.91 -8.46
CA ALA A 105 -6.27 -8.68 -8.88
C ALA A 105 -7.28 -8.89 -7.74
N ALA A 106 -7.09 -9.94 -6.92
CA ALA A 106 -7.96 -10.27 -5.79
C ALA A 106 -7.55 -9.57 -4.48
N GLN A 107 -6.42 -8.85 -4.47
CA GLN A 107 -5.84 -8.17 -3.30
C GLN A 107 -5.56 -9.09 -2.08
N THR A 108 -5.48 -10.41 -2.29
CA THR A 108 -5.31 -11.41 -1.21
C THR A 108 -3.94 -11.34 -0.54
N TYR A 109 -2.93 -10.78 -1.22
CA TYR A 109 -1.58 -10.54 -0.65
C TYR A 109 -1.60 -9.69 0.63
N ARG A 110 -2.66 -8.92 0.85
CA ARG A 110 -2.83 -8.05 2.01
C ARG A 110 -3.04 -8.81 3.33
N HIS A 111 -3.56 -10.04 3.23
CA HIS A 111 -3.92 -10.86 4.40
C HIS A 111 -3.23 -12.22 4.40
N GLU A 112 -2.81 -12.72 3.23
CA GLU A 112 -2.11 -13.99 3.11
C GLU A 112 -0.60 -13.80 3.03
N THR A 113 0.13 -14.45 3.95
CA THR A 113 1.59 -14.60 3.81
C THR A 113 1.86 -15.79 2.89
N SER A 114 1.54 -15.66 1.61
CA SER A 114 1.70 -16.75 0.65
C SER A 114 3.15 -16.81 0.15
N THR A 115 3.80 -17.97 0.33
CA THR A 115 5.07 -18.25 -0.34
C THR A 115 4.80 -18.49 -1.83
N LEU A 116 5.53 -17.80 -2.69
CA LEU A 116 5.41 -17.91 -4.16
C LEU A 116 5.58 -19.33 -4.68
N GLU A 117 6.29 -20.18 -3.93
CA GLU A 117 6.61 -21.57 -4.25
C GLU A 117 5.67 -22.59 -3.61
N GLY A 118 4.60 -22.16 -2.92
CA GLY A 118 3.68 -23.12 -2.31
C GLY A 118 2.94 -23.93 -3.38
N GLU A 119 3.01 -25.26 -3.34
CA GLU A 119 2.19 -26.17 -4.18
C GLU A 119 0.67 -26.11 -3.88
N GLY A 120 0.23 -25.11 -3.11
CA GLY A 120 -1.18 -24.87 -2.81
C GLY A 120 -1.98 -24.42 -4.05
N GLU A 121 -3.31 -24.52 -3.94
CA GLU A 121 -4.21 -24.02 -4.97
C GLU A 121 -3.94 -22.54 -5.27
N LEU A 122 -3.94 -22.18 -6.55
CA LEU A 122 -3.83 -20.79 -6.95
C LEU A 122 -5.00 -20.00 -6.35
N PRO A 123 -4.78 -18.77 -5.86
CA PRO A 123 -5.86 -17.92 -5.37
C PRO A 123 -6.99 -17.86 -6.38
N SER A 124 -8.20 -18.06 -5.88
CA SER A 124 -9.43 -17.95 -6.67
C SER A 124 -9.59 -16.51 -7.17
N GLN A 125 -10.17 -16.34 -8.36
CA GLN A 125 -10.61 -15.02 -8.82
C GLN A 125 -11.92 -14.59 -8.15
N ILE A 126 -12.64 -15.55 -7.57
CA ILE A 126 -13.85 -15.32 -6.79
C ILE A 126 -13.42 -15.26 -5.34
N GLU A 127 -13.56 -14.08 -4.74
CA GLU A 127 -13.35 -13.84 -3.32
C GLU A 127 -14.29 -14.73 -2.50
N THR A 128 -13.71 -15.48 -1.56
CA THR A 128 -14.46 -16.27 -0.58
C THR A 128 -14.97 -15.36 0.55
N ASP A 129 -16.06 -15.78 1.21
CA ASP A 129 -16.58 -15.04 2.37
C ASP A 129 -15.52 -14.87 3.49
N SER A 130 -14.61 -15.84 3.62
CA SER A 130 -13.50 -15.76 4.57
C SER A 130 -12.47 -14.69 4.20
N GLU A 131 -12.08 -14.60 2.93
CA GLU A 131 -11.16 -13.56 2.44
C GLU A 131 -11.77 -12.18 2.59
N ARG A 132 -13.06 -12.04 2.26
CA ARG A 132 -13.81 -10.80 2.43
C ARG A 132 -13.88 -10.38 3.90
N GLN A 133 -14.15 -11.32 4.79
CA GLN A 133 -14.21 -11.05 6.23
C GLN A 133 -12.83 -10.67 6.79
N ALA A 134 -11.75 -11.31 6.32
CA ALA A 134 -10.39 -10.94 6.67
C ALA A 134 -10.06 -9.50 6.24
N GLN A 135 -10.40 -9.12 5.00
CA GLN A 135 -10.24 -7.76 4.48
C GLN A 135 -10.99 -6.70 5.31
N LEU A 136 -12.21 -7.01 5.75
CA LEU A 136 -13.02 -6.10 6.56
C LEU A 136 -12.53 -5.99 8.01
N SER A 137 -11.84 -7.00 8.53
CA SER A 137 -11.46 -7.05 9.94
C SER A 137 -10.18 -6.29 10.26
N ARG A 138 -9.19 -6.30 9.36
CA ARG A 138 -7.85 -5.73 9.61
C ARG A 138 -7.33 -5.00 8.38
N PRO A 139 -7.64 -3.69 8.21
CA PRO A 139 -7.24 -2.95 7.02
C PRO A 139 -5.73 -3.01 6.77
N TYR A 140 -5.37 -3.09 5.50
CA TYR A 140 -3.99 -3.14 5.04
C TYR A 140 -3.46 -1.78 4.61
N PHE A 141 -2.21 -1.49 4.94
CA PHE A 141 -1.48 -0.34 4.40
C PHE A 141 0.00 -0.64 4.18
N GLU A 142 0.72 0.29 3.56
CA GLU A 142 2.16 0.18 3.32
C GLU A 142 2.90 1.32 4.04
N VAL A 143 4.13 1.04 4.47
CA VAL A 143 5.04 2.00 5.10
C VAL A 143 6.26 2.17 4.22
N LEU A 144 6.51 3.41 3.79
CA LEU A 144 7.71 3.75 3.04
C LEU A 144 8.88 3.92 4.01
N ILE A 145 10.01 3.29 3.71
CA ILE A 145 11.25 3.42 4.46
C ILE A 145 12.31 3.92 3.49
N VAL A 146 12.84 5.11 3.77
CA VAL A 146 13.87 5.74 2.95
C VAL A 146 15.21 5.46 3.60
N ASP A 147 15.95 4.51 3.02
CA ASP A 147 17.23 4.04 3.53
C ASP A 147 18.00 3.26 2.46
N GLU A 148 19.32 3.39 2.47
CA GLU A 148 20.20 2.60 1.59
C GLU A 148 20.52 1.26 2.29
N MET A 149 19.73 0.24 2.00
CA MET A 149 19.89 -1.10 2.58
C MET A 149 20.40 -2.11 1.56
N SER A 150 21.22 -3.06 2.01
CA SER A 150 21.49 -4.27 1.23
C SER A 150 20.21 -5.12 1.12
N PRO A 151 20.09 -5.96 0.07
CA PRO A 151 18.93 -6.86 -0.07
C PRO A 151 18.71 -7.76 1.17
N SER A 152 19.79 -8.14 1.83
CA SER A 152 19.74 -8.98 3.04
C SER A 152 19.16 -8.24 4.26
N GLU A 153 19.45 -6.95 4.39
CA GLU A 153 18.92 -6.09 5.45
C GLU A 153 17.44 -5.80 5.22
N GLU A 154 17.04 -5.53 3.98
CA GLU A 154 15.63 -5.36 3.61
C GLU A 154 14.82 -6.63 3.96
N ASP A 155 15.32 -7.82 3.63
CA ASP A 155 14.66 -9.08 3.98
C ASP A 155 14.63 -9.34 5.48
N ALA A 156 15.67 -8.95 6.22
CA ALA A 156 15.67 -9.02 7.67
C ALA A 156 14.62 -8.08 8.28
N LEU A 157 14.50 -6.86 7.74
CA LEU A 157 13.52 -5.86 8.15
C LEU A 157 12.10 -6.33 7.87
N ARG A 158 11.80 -6.82 6.66
CA ARG A 158 10.48 -7.35 6.28
C ARG A 158 10.09 -8.52 7.18
N ARG A 159 10.98 -9.48 7.41
CA ARG A 159 10.75 -10.60 8.34
C ARG A 159 10.55 -10.14 9.79
N ARG A 160 11.24 -9.08 10.21
CA ARG A 160 11.06 -8.49 11.54
C ARG A 160 9.69 -7.84 11.69
N VAL A 161 9.23 -7.09 10.70
CA VAL A 161 7.87 -6.51 10.68
C VAL A 161 6.81 -7.61 10.71
N GLN A 162 6.96 -8.64 9.86
CA GLN A 162 6.02 -9.77 9.82
C GLN A 162 5.95 -10.53 11.16
N ARG A 163 7.09 -10.74 11.83
CA ARG A 163 7.13 -11.41 13.16
C ARG A 163 6.52 -10.57 14.29
N LYS A 164 6.42 -9.25 14.13
CA LYS A 164 5.79 -8.36 15.12
C LYS A 164 4.27 -8.33 15.00
N ARG A 165 3.70 -8.86 13.92
CA ARG A 165 2.25 -8.90 13.72
C ARG A 165 1.61 -9.76 14.80
N MET A 166 0.72 -9.16 15.56
CA MET A 166 -0.12 -9.88 16.51
C MET A 166 -1.49 -10.18 15.87
N PRO A 167 -2.18 -11.26 16.32
CA PRO A 167 -3.56 -11.53 15.92
C PRO A 167 -4.52 -10.39 16.28
N ASP A 168 -4.24 -9.69 17.39
CA ASP A 168 -5.07 -8.61 17.93
C ASP A 168 -4.72 -7.22 17.36
N ASP A 169 -3.80 -7.12 16.39
CA ASP A 169 -3.48 -5.83 15.76
C ASP A 169 -4.66 -5.35 14.89
N ASP A 170 -5.08 -4.10 15.12
CA ASP A 170 -6.18 -3.43 14.38
C ASP A 170 -5.92 -3.34 12.87
N PHE A 171 -4.65 -3.33 12.47
CA PHE A 171 -4.21 -3.14 11.09
C PHE A 171 -3.09 -4.11 10.72
N ILE A 172 -2.84 -4.24 9.41
CA ILE A 172 -1.71 -4.98 8.87
C ILE A 172 -0.92 -4.03 7.97
N PHE A 173 0.42 -4.05 8.07
CA PHE A 173 1.24 -3.33 7.10
C PHE A 173 2.46 -4.11 6.64
N ASP A 174 2.88 -3.81 5.41
CA ASP A 174 4.17 -4.18 4.86
C ASP A 174 5.04 -2.95 4.61
N VAL A 175 6.31 -3.20 4.30
CA VAL A 175 7.32 -2.16 4.09
C VAL A 175 7.74 -2.08 2.62
N VAL A 176 7.86 -0.85 2.14
CA VAL A 176 8.48 -0.49 0.86
C VAL A 176 9.79 0.21 1.20
N VAL A 177 10.92 -0.34 0.78
CA VAL A 177 12.23 0.28 1.02
C VAL A 177 12.70 0.94 -0.28
N VAL A 178 13.08 2.21 -0.19
CA VAL A 178 13.62 2.97 -1.31
C VAL A 178 14.96 3.58 -0.92
N PRO A 179 15.97 3.53 -1.80
CA PRO A 179 17.34 3.89 -1.43
C PRO A 179 17.67 5.38 -1.64
N SER A 180 16.77 6.18 -2.23
CA SER A 180 17.12 7.56 -2.61
C SER A 180 16.00 8.57 -2.36
N PHE A 181 16.38 9.85 -2.37
CA PHE A 181 15.46 10.99 -2.27
C PHE A 181 14.44 10.99 -3.43
N GLU A 182 14.93 10.86 -4.66
CA GLU A 182 14.09 10.81 -5.86
C GLU A 182 13.10 9.63 -5.81
N ASP A 183 13.58 8.44 -5.42
CA ASP A 183 12.74 7.25 -5.30
C ASP A 183 11.65 7.40 -4.25
N ALA A 184 11.95 8.08 -3.13
CA ALA A 184 10.96 8.35 -2.09
C ALA A 184 9.83 9.27 -2.56
N LEU A 185 10.16 10.31 -3.36
CA LEU A 185 9.15 11.17 -3.95
C LEU A 185 8.29 10.42 -4.97
N VAL A 186 8.91 9.63 -5.84
CA VAL A 186 8.19 8.80 -6.81
C VAL A 186 7.25 7.83 -6.10
N ALA A 187 7.75 7.07 -5.11
CA ALA A 187 6.95 6.14 -4.31
C ALA A 187 5.74 6.85 -3.67
N THR A 188 5.96 8.03 -3.09
CA THR A 188 4.93 8.87 -2.47
C THR A 188 3.81 9.25 -3.45
N MET A 189 4.16 9.53 -4.72
CA MET A 189 3.18 9.91 -5.75
C MET A 189 2.44 8.71 -6.36
N VAL A 190 3.10 7.56 -6.52
CA VAL A 190 2.54 6.43 -7.27
C VAL A 190 1.86 5.39 -6.39
N ASN A 191 2.31 5.23 -5.14
CA ASN A 191 1.79 4.21 -4.23
C ASN A 191 0.76 4.81 -3.26
N PHE A 192 -0.51 4.59 -3.57
CA PHE A 192 -1.63 5.05 -2.74
C PHE A 192 -1.84 4.21 -1.47
N ASN A 193 -1.26 3.01 -1.36
CA ASN A 193 -1.34 2.19 -0.14
C ASN A 193 -0.48 2.76 0.99
N LEU A 194 0.47 3.65 0.68
CA LEU A 194 1.31 4.30 1.70
C LEU A 194 0.43 5.05 2.71
N GLN A 195 0.67 4.81 3.99
CA GLN A 195 0.02 5.56 5.07
C GLN A 195 1.02 6.19 6.05
N ALA A 196 2.28 5.73 6.04
CA ALA A 196 3.34 6.33 6.83
C ALA A 196 4.67 6.29 6.08
N VAL A 197 5.57 7.22 6.43
CA VAL A 197 6.94 7.29 5.89
C VAL A 197 7.92 7.37 7.05
N VAL A 198 8.95 6.52 7.00
CA VAL A 198 10.09 6.53 7.91
C VAL A 198 11.31 6.98 7.12
N ILE A 199 11.82 8.15 7.44
CA ILE A 199 13.00 8.73 6.80
C ILE A 199 14.20 8.47 7.71
N ARG A 200 15.19 7.74 7.21
CA ARG A 200 16.48 7.54 7.91
C ARG A 200 17.51 8.52 7.35
N HIS A 201 18.74 8.51 7.86
CA HIS A 201 19.82 9.36 7.36
C HIS A 201 20.74 8.57 6.41
N GLY A 202 21.58 9.28 5.65
CA GLY A 202 22.65 8.64 4.85
C GLY A 202 22.24 8.10 3.49
N PHE A 203 21.12 8.54 2.91
CA PHE A 203 20.69 8.10 1.57
C PHE A 203 21.10 9.09 0.44
N PRO A 204 21.42 8.60 -0.77
CA PRO A 204 21.73 9.43 -1.93
C PRO A 204 20.53 10.24 -2.44
N PHE A 205 20.81 11.33 -3.14
CA PHE A 205 19.76 12.12 -3.78
C PHE A 205 19.17 11.40 -5.00
N ARG A 206 20.03 10.91 -5.89
CA ARG A 206 19.65 10.34 -7.20
C ARG A 206 19.18 8.89 -7.10
N SER A 207 18.14 8.57 -7.86
CA SER A 207 17.69 7.21 -8.09
C SER A 207 18.70 6.43 -8.93
N MET A 208 18.82 5.13 -8.64
CA MET A 208 19.53 4.18 -9.51
C MET A 208 18.79 3.96 -10.84
N TYR A 209 17.49 4.25 -10.89
CA TYR A 209 16.68 4.06 -12.09
C TYR A 209 16.69 5.32 -12.96
N HIS A 210 17.32 5.23 -14.12
CA HIS A 210 17.26 6.26 -15.14
C HIS A 210 16.11 6.00 -16.12
N SER A 211 14.88 6.06 -15.63
CA SER A 211 13.68 5.96 -16.47
C SER A 211 13.16 7.35 -16.83
N ASP A 212 13.07 7.64 -18.13
CA ASP A 212 12.49 8.90 -18.64
C ASP A 212 11.05 9.12 -18.16
N MET A 213 10.35 8.04 -17.81
CA MET A 213 9.02 8.09 -17.20
C MET A 213 9.07 8.73 -15.82
N LEU A 214 9.96 8.23 -14.97
CA LEU A 214 10.02 8.61 -13.57
C LEU A 214 10.55 10.03 -13.41
N ARG A 215 11.44 10.44 -14.33
CA ARG A 215 11.92 11.82 -14.43
C ARG A 215 10.79 12.84 -14.57
N ARG A 216 9.66 12.51 -15.20
CA ARG A 216 8.51 13.43 -15.31
C ARG A 216 7.91 13.79 -13.96
N PHE A 217 7.92 12.85 -13.02
CA PHE A 217 7.46 13.12 -11.64
C PHE A 217 8.43 14.02 -10.87
N LEU A 218 9.67 14.13 -11.33
CA LEU A 218 10.74 14.88 -10.69
C LEU A 218 11.05 16.22 -11.39
N GLU A 219 10.31 16.59 -12.45
CA GLU A 219 10.54 17.82 -13.21
C GLU A 219 10.43 19.10 -12.35
N SER A 220 9.66 19.05 -11.27
CA SER A 220 9.50 20.16 -10.32
C SER A 220 10.53 20.17 -9.18
N VAL A 221 11.36 19.13 -9.07
CA VAL A 221 12.35 19.00 -7.99
C VAL A 221 13.61 19.75 -8.38
N ASP A 222 14.08 20.62 -7.50
CA ASP A 222 15.31 21.39 -7.71
C ASP A 222 16.54 20.49 -7.55
N ASP A 223 17.34 20.35 -8.61
CA ASP A 223 18.61 19.62 -8.60
C ASP A 223 19.63 20.20 -7.62
N SER A 224 19.48 21.46 -7.19
CA SER A 224 20.36 22.08 -6.18
C SER A 224 20.35 21.33 -4.84
N ILE A 225 19.30 20.54 -4.58
CA ILE A 225 19.17 19.71 -3.38
C ILE A 225 20.28 18.66 -3.28
N GLU A 226 20.84 18.21 -4.41
CA GLU A 226 21.95 17.28 -4.44
C GLU A 226 23.19 17.82 -3.71
N GLN A 227 23.38 19.15 -3.72
CA GLN A 227 24.51 19.83 -3.07
C GLN A 227 24.30 20.05 -1.56
N ILE A 228 23.06 19.88 -1.08
CA ILE A 228 22.72 20.02 0.33
C ILE A 228 23.34 18.85 1.12
N PRO A 229 23.90 19.09 2.32
CA PRO A 229 24.42 18.03 3.18
C PRO A 229 23.38 16.94 3.45
N GLU A 230 23.81 15.68 3.47
CA GLU A 230 22.93 14.51 3.68
C GLU A 230 22.04 14.63 4.91
N LEU A 231 22.57 15.20 6.00
CA LEU A 231 21.82 15.41 7.23
C LEU A 231 20.58 16.30 7.04
N GLU A 232 20.62 17.26 6.12
CA GLU A 232 19.52 18.18 5.85
C GLU A 232 18.55 17.65 4.79
N ARG A 233 18.94 16.61 4.04
CA ARG A 233 18.08 16.00 3.01
C ARG A 233 16.87 15.29 3.62
N GLY A 234 17.02 14.61 4.75
CA GLY A 234 15.92 13.91 5.43
C GLY A 234 14.75 14.84 5.81
N PRO A 235 14.99 15.93 6.56
CA PRO A 235 13.97 16.93 6.86
C PRO A 235 13.35 17.61 5.62
N LEU A 236 14.17 17.87 4.59
CA LEU A 236 13.69 18.44 3.33
C LEU A 236 12.77 17.48 2.58
N LEU A 237 13.12 16.19 2.56
CA LEU A 237 12.28 15.14 1.98
C LEU A 237 10.94 15.08 2.70
N GLY A 238 10.93 15.12 4.03
CA GLY A 238 9.71 15.19 4.82
C GLY A 238 8.81 16.38 4.45
N ARG A 239 9.39 17.57 4.23
CA ARG A 239 8.66 18.75 3.74
C ARG A 239 8.01 18.53 2.37
N GLN A 240 8.77 17.97 1.43
CA GLN A 240 8.26 17.70 0.08
C GLN A 240 7.15 16.64 0.11
N ILE A 241 7.33 15.57 0.87
CA ILE A 241 6.31 14.53 1.04
C ILE A 241 5.05 15.11 1.70
N ALA A 242 5.19 15.92 2.75
CA ALA A 242 4.04 16.57 3.39
C ALA A 242 3.30 17.54 2.47
N HIS A 243 4.00 18.18 1.52
CA HIS A 243 3.36 19.01 0.52
C HIS A 243 2.58 18.19 -0.51
N LEU A 244 3.12 17.04 -0.93
CA LEU A 244 2.48 16.16 -1.92
C LEU A 244 1.32 15.35 -1.34
N ARG A 245 1.50 14.83 -0.12
CA ARG A 245 0.61 13.88 0.58
C ARG A 245 0.55 14.25 2.07
N PRO A 246 -0.12 15.37 2.44
CA PRO A 246 -0.16 15.88 3.81
C PRO A 246 -0.81 14.91 4.81
N GLU A 247 -1.56 13.92 4.32
CA GLU A 247 -2.19 12.91 5.14
C GLU A 247 -1.21 11.85 5.67
N LEU A 248 -0.02 11.70 5.09
CA LEU A 248 0.94 10.67 5.50
C LEU A 248 1.57 10.99 6.87
N ASP A 249 1.60 10.00 7.77
CA ASP A 249 2.33 10.14 9.03
C ASP A 249 3.85 10.06 8.75
N LEU A 250 4.59 11.12 9.08
CA LEU A 250 6.04 11.20 8.85
C LEU A 250 6.84 10.96 10.13
N TYR A 251 7.82 10.08 10.05
CA TYR A 251 8.74 9.73 11.13
C TYR A 251 10.18 9.93 10.67
N LEU A 252 11.00 10.57 11.50
CA LEU A 252 12.43 10.76 11.23
C LEU A 252 13.25 9.90 12.19
N VAL A 253 14.23 9.17 11.68
CA VAL A 253 15.22 8.45 12.48
C VAL A 253 16.57 9.09 12.23
N THR A 254 17.21 9.57 13.30
CA THR A 254 18.48 10.30 13.23
C THR A 254 19.44 9.85 14.33
N ASP A 255 20.74 9.96 14.05
CA ASP A 255 21.81 9.74 15.03
C ASP A 255 22.27 11.04 15.71
N VAL A 256 21.66 12.18 15.35
CA VAL A 256 21.95 13.50 15.95
C VAL A 256 20.97 13.77 17.09
N ASP A 257 21.42 14.45 18.14
CA ASP A 257 20.61 14.76 19.31
C ASP A 257 19.29 15.43 18.93
N VAL A 258 18.19 14.87 19.46
CA VAL A 258 16.80 15.20 19.07
C VAL A 258 16.48 16.68 19.30
N GLU A 259 17.10 17.32 20.30
CA GLU A 259 16.84 18.72 20.67
C GLU A 259 17.24 19.70 19.56
N ASP A 260 18.38 19.48 18.89
CA ASP A 260 18.89 20.34 17.81
C ASP A 260 18.07 20.19 16.52
N VAL A 261 17.55 18.99 16.26
CA VAL A 261 16.72 18.69 15.09
C VAL A 261 15.27 19.17 15.32
N ALA A 262 14.71 18.93 16.50
CA ALA A 262 13.33 19.32 16.83
C ALA A 262 13.12 20.83 16.74
N ALA A 263 14.10 21.64 17.14
CA ALA A 263 14.04 23.10 17.03
C ALA A 263 13.99 23.62 15.58
N ARG A 264 14.52 22.86 14.61
CA ARG A 264 14.62 23.24 13.18
C ARG A 264 13.55 22.62 12.29
N VAL A 265 13.00 21.48 12.72
CA VAL A 265 12.17 20.57 11.91
C VAL A 265 10.74 20.46 12.44
N GLY A 266 10.51 20.90 13.69
CA GLY A 266 9.28 20.70 14.44
C GLY A 266 8.04 21.35 13.83
N GLU A 267 7.27 20.53 13.12
CA GLU A 267 5.81 20.61 12.88
C GLU A 267 5.38 19.48 11.93
N ILE A 268 6.28 19.04 11.04
CA ILE A 268 5.95 18.10 9.96
C ILE A 268 6.05 16.63 10.38
N PHE A 269 7.04 16.30 11.21
CA PHE A 269 7.25 14.94 11.68
C PHE A 269 6.43 14.69 12.93
N LYS A 270 5.63 13.63 12.91
CA LYS A 270 4.81 13.20 14.04
C LYS A 270 5.67 12.77 15.21
N ARG A 271 6.83 12.17 14.92
CA ARG A 271 7.84 11.81 15.93
C ARG A 271 9.24 11.69 15.31
N ILE A 272 10.24 12.05 16.10
CA ILE A 272 11.66 11.87 15.79
C ILE A 272 12.21 10.80 16.73
N PHE A 273 12.91 9.82 16.17
CA PHE A 273 13.56 8.71 16.89
C PHE A 273 15.07 8.88 16.85
N PHE A 274 15.71 8.53 17.97
CA PHE A 274 17.15 8.58 18.10
C PHE A 274 17.72 7.16 18.01
N ARG A 275 18.63 6.94 17.04
CA ARG A 275 19.27 5.65 16.77
C ARG A 275 18.29 4.54 16.37
N GLU A 276 18.85 3.39 15.98
CA GLU A 276 18.09 2.24 15.51
C GLU A 276 17.44 1.38 16.61
N GLU A 277 17.75 1.59 17.88
CA GLU A 277 17.33 0.67 18.96
C GLU A 277 15.80 0.70 19.21
N ASP A 278 15.11 1.77 18.83
CA ASP A 278 13.68 2.00 19.12
C ASP A 278 12.70 1.39 18.10
N HIS A 279 13.06 0.28 17.45
CA HIS A 279 12.19 -0.38 16.46
C HIS A 279 10.82 -0.80 16.99
N THR A 280 10.68 -1.04 18.29
CA THR A 280 9.40 -1.39 18.92
C THR A 280 8.53 -0.16 19.09
N GLU A 281 9.12 0.94 19.55
CA GLU A 281 8.38 2.18 19.70
C GLU A 281 7.99 2.77 18.33
N LEU A 282 8.84 2.63 17.32
CA LEU A 282 8.51 3.01 15.94
C LEU A 282 7.29 2.24 15.42
N TYR A 283 7.26 0.90 15.59
CA TYR A 283 6.10 0.08 15.18
C TYR A 283 4.81 0.53 15.87
N SER A 284 4.84 0.70 17.19
CA SER A 284 3.69 1.16 17.96
C SER A 284 3.26 2.58 17.58
N SER A 285 4.21 3.46 17.26
CA SER A 285 3.94 4.83 16.82
C SER A 285 3.24 4.85 15.45
N ILE A 286 3.70 4.03 14.50
CA ILE A 286 3.04 3.87 13.19
C ILE A 286 1.61 3.38 13.37
N MET A 287 1.41 2.28 14.12
CA MET A 287 0.08 1.71 14.36
C MET A 287 -0.87 2.72 15.03
N LYS A 288 -0.38 3.43 16.05
CA LYS A 288 -1.14 4.49 16.71
C LYS A 288 -1.47 5.63 15.75
N GLY A 289 -0.52 6.08 14.94
CA GLY A 289 -0.70 7.20 14.04
C GLY A 289 -1.75 6.94 12.96
N VAL A 290 -1.68 5.77 12.33
CA VAL A 290 -2.69 5.32 11.38
C VAL A 290 -4.03 5.10 12.09
N GLY A 291 -4.03 4.52 13.29
CA GLY A 291 -5.25 4.32 14.09
C GLY A 291 -5.97 5.62 14.45
N GLU A 292 -5.25 6.70 14.75
CA GLU A 292 -5.82 8.03 15.00
C GLU A 292 -6.55 8.58 13.77
N ARG A 293 -5.97 8.41 12.57
CA ARG A 293 -6.58 8.84 11.30
C ARG A 293 -7.75 7.93 10.87
N HIS A 294 -7.64 6.63 11.13
CA HIS A 294 -8.69 5.66 10.85
C HIS A 294 -9.92 5.82 11.78
N ARG A 295 -9.74 6.45 12.94
CA ARG A 295 -10.81 6.59 13.94
C ARG A 295 -11.96 7.44 13.40
N THR A 296 -13.14 6.82 13.32
CA THR A 296 -14.42 7.48 13.02
C THR A 296 -15.28 7.63 14.30
N PRO A 297 -15.23 8.76 15.02
CA PRO A 297 -15.77 8.86 16.39
C PRO A 297 -17.23 8.42 16.52
N PHE A 298 -18.10 8.93 15.64
CA PHE A 298 -19.52 8.59 15.65
C PHE A 298 -19.79 7.14 15.23
N PHE A 299 -19.19 6.67 14.14
CA PHE A 299 -19.42 5.30 13.66
C PHE A 299 -18.89 4.23 14.63
N HIS A 300 -17.76 4.47 15.30
CA HIS A 300 -17.29 3.57 16.36
C HIS A 300 -18.27 3.53 17.53
N ALA A 301 -18.75 4.69 17.98
CA ALA A 301 -19.77 4.74 19.04
C ALA A 301 -21.06 4.01 18.63
N LEU A 302 -21.50 4.17 17.37
CA LEU A 302 -22.66 3.47 16.82
C LEU A 302 -22.47 1.95 16.82
N ARG A 303 -21.30 1.46 16.40
CA ARG A 303 -20.97 0.03 16.41
C ARG A 303 -20.97 -0.55 17.82
N GLU A 304 -20.39 0.16 18.78
CA GLU A 304 -20.38 -0.29 20.18
C GLU A 304 -21.78 -0.27 20.80
N TYR A 305 -22.56 0.78 20.54
CA TYR A 305 -23.98 0.83 20.93
C TYR A 305 -24.78 -0.33 20.32
N ALA A 306 -24.53 -0.65 19.03
CA ALA A 306 -25.19 -1.75 18.34
C ALA A 306 -24.94 -3.13 19.00
N LYS A 307 -23.82 -3.30 19.73
CA LYS A 307 -23.48 -4.53 20.47
C LYS A 307 -24.03 -4.55 21.90
N GLN A 308 -24.29 -3.40 22.51
CA GLN A 308 -24.76 -3.34 23.90
C GLN A 308 -26.18 -3.93 24.03
N PRO A 309 -26.46 -4.80 25.03
CA PRO A 309 -27.80 -5.30 25.28
C PRO A 309 -28.66 -4.19 25.90
N THR A 310 -29.49 -3.53 25.09
CA THR A 310 -30.44 -2.52 25.59
C THR A 310 -31.85 -3.10 25.73
N GLY A 311 -32.59 -2.61 26.73
CA GLY A 311 -33.99 -3.00 26.96
C GLY A 311 -34.89 -2.54 25.82
N VAL A 312 -35.96 -3.30 25.54
CA VAL A 312 -36.88 -3.06 24.41
C VAL A 312 -37.86 -1.90 24.67
N PHE A 313 -37.59 -1.04 25.66
CA PHE A 313 -38.48 0.06 26.03
C PHE A 313 -38.26 1.34 25.20
N HIS A 314 -37.61 1.21 24.05
CA HIS A 314 -37.37 2.30 23.12
C HIS A 314 -38.53 2.38 22.12
N ALA A 315 -39.02 3.59 21.84
CA ALA A 315 -40.20 3.87 21.01
C ALA A 315 -40.01 3.62 19.50
N LEU A 316 -39.12 2.69 19.14
CA LEU A 316 -38.67 2.46 17.77
C LEU A 316 -39.35 1.20 17.18
N PRO A 317 -40.01 1.29 16.00
CA PRO A 317 -40.89 0.24 15.48
C PRO A 317 -40.23 -1.11 15.19
N LEU A 318 -38.93 -1.10 14.85
CA LEU A 318 -38.21 -2.33 14.50
C LEU A 318 -37.64 -3.04 15.72
N ALA A 319 -37.55 -2.34 16.87
CA ALA A 319 -37.05 -2.86 18.13
C ALA A 319 -35.72 -3.62 17.96
N ARG A 320 -34.78 -3.02 17.22
CA ARG A 320 -33.49 -3.63 16.86
C ARG A 320 -33.62 -4.93 16.07
N GLY A 321 -34.52 -4.94 15.09
CA GLY A 321 -34.75 -6.07 14.18
C GLY A 321 -35.68 -7.17 14.73
N LYS A 322 -36.13 -7.09 15.99
CA LYS A 322 -37.06 -8.09 16.58
C LYS A 322 -38.39 -8.18 15.83
N SER A 323 -38.94 -7.05 15.38
CA SER A 323 -40.19 -7.03 14.59
C SER A 323 -40.02 -7.73 13.24
N ILE A 324 -38.83 -7.70 12.66
CA ILE A 324 -38.49 -8.36 11.40
C ILE A 324 -38.31 -9.86 11.62
N MET A 325 -37.52 -10.25 12.64
CA MET A 325 -37.26 -11.66 12.97
C MET A 325 -38.54 -12.44 13.34
N ASN A 326 -39.51 -11.79 13.97
CA ASN A 326 -40.77 -12.41 14.36
C ASN A 326 -41.86 -12.35 13.28
N SER A 327 -41.56 -11.77 12.11
CA SER A 327 -42.52 -11.67 11.01
C SER A 327 -42.34 -12.81 10.00
N ASN A 328 -43.46 -13.43 9.63
CA ASN A 328 -43.48 -14.47 8.60
C ASN A 328 -43.37 -13.92 7.17
N TRP A 329 -43.42 -12.60 6.98
CA TRP A 329 -43.57 -11.98 5.66
C TRP A 329 -42.36 -11.16 5.20
N ILE A 330 -41.55 -10.63 6.13
CA ILE A 330 -40.49 -9.65 5.81
C ILE A 330 -39.09 -10.14 6.19
N GLY A 331 -38.88 -11.46 6.30
CA GLY A 331 -37.56 -12.04 6.55
C GLY A 331 -36.57 -11.78 5.41
N ASP A 332 -37.08 -11.59 4.20
CA ASP A 332 -36.31 -11.16 3.02
C ASP A 332 -35.66 -9.79 3.22
N LEU A 333 -36.28 -8.87 3.98
CA LEU A 333 -35.72 -7.57 4.33
C LEU A 333 -34.43 -7.71 5.14
N GLN A 334 -34.39 -8.65 6.09
CA GLN A 334 -33.19 -8.97 6.86
C GLN A 334 -32.11 -9.58 5.98
N GLN A 335 -32.49 -10.49 5.09
CA GLN A 335 -31.56 -11.12 4.17
C GLN A 335 -30.93 -10.10 3.21
N PHE A 336 -31.72 -9.13 2.74
CA PHE A 336 -31.25 -8.12 1.79
C PHE A 336 -30.36 -7.05 2.44
N TYR A 337 -30.78 -6.45 3.56
CA TYR A 337 -30.05 -5.34 4.19
C TYR A 337 -29.01 -5.78 5.24
N GLY A 338 -29.15 -7.00 5.78
CA GLY A 338 -28.34 -7.50 6.88
C GLY A 338 -28.79 -7.01 8.26
N MET A 339 -28.53 -7.82 9.29
CA MET A 339 -29.01 -7.56 10.65
C MET A 339 -28.36 -6.34 11.31
N ASN A 340 -27.10 -6.03 10.95
CA ASN A 340 -26.36 -4.92 11.55
C ASN A 340 -27.04 -3.56 11.34
N LEU A 341 -27.74 -3.39 10.21
CA LEU A 341 -28.50 -2.16 9.94
C LEU A 341 -29.60 -1.94 10.99
N PHE A 342 -30.34 -3.00 11.34
CA PHE A 342 -31.43 -2.92 12.30
C PHE A 342 -30.92 -2.89 13.75
N MET A 343 -29.81 -3.57 14.05
CA MET A 343 -29.20 -3.52 15.39
C MET A 343 -28.61 -2.15 15.74
N ALA A 344 -28.23 -1.38 14.72
CA ALA A 344 -27.77 0.00 14.81
C ALA A 344 -28.93 1.02 14.80
N GLU A 345 -30.18 0.59 14.96
CA GLU A 345 -31.31 1.51 15.14
C GLU A 345 -31.19 2.24 16.49
N THR A 346 -31.24 3.58 16.44
CA THR A 346 -30.96 4.45 17.59
C THR A 346 -32.00 5.55 17.69
N SER A 347 -32.35 5.94 18.92
CA SER A 347 -33.18 7.11 19.19
C SER A 347 -32.51 7.99 20.23
N ALA A 348 -32.60 9.31 20.07
CA ALA A 348 -32.13 10.29 21.05
C ALA A 348 -32.78 10.08 22.44
N THR A 349 -33.98 9.49 22.49
CA THR A 349 -34.70 9.23 23.76
C THR A 349 -34.16 8.03 24.53
N SER A 350 -33.34 7.19 23.90
CA SER A 350 -32.88 5.90 24.45
C SER A 350 -31.62 6.03 25.31
N GLY A 351 -30.96 7.20 25.26
CA GLY A 351 -29.65 7.40 25.87
C GLY A 351 -28.55 6.58 25.18
N GLY A 352 -27.28 6.91 25.44
CA GLY A 352 -26.13 6.14 24.97
C GLY A 352 -25.50 6.60 23.65
N LEU A 353 -26.23 7.35 22.81
CA LEU A 353 -25.70 8.03 21.63
C LEU A 353 -26.11 9.51 21.63
N ASP A 354 -25.26 10.32 21.02
CA ASP A 354 -25.36 11.79 20.96
C ASP A 354 -26.56 12.28 20.13
N SER A 355 -26.99 13.54 20.31
CA SER A 355 -28.09 14.15 19.53
C SER A 355 -27.55 14.91 18.33
N LEU A 356 -28.14 14.73 17.14
CA LEU A 356 -27.75 15.51 15.96
C LEU A 356 -28.11 16.99 16.09
N LEU A 357 -29.21 17.32 16.79
CA LEU A 357 -29.69 18.69 16.99
C LEU A 357 -28.97 19.42 18.13
N ASP A 358 -28.36 18.67 19.05
CA ASP A 358 -27.62 19.21 20.19
C ASP A 358 -26.43 18.29 20.52
N PRO A 359 -25.36 18.32 19.70
CA PRO A 359 -24.27 17.37 19.78
C PRO A 359 -23.30 17.72 20.94
N VAL A 360 -23.10 16.78 21.86
CA VAL A 360 -22.24 16.94 23.05
C VAL A 360 -21.15 15.87 23.18
N GLY A 361 -21.17 14.82 22.37
CA GLY A 361 -20.34 13.62 22.47
C GLY A 361 -19.76 13.17 21.12
N PRO A 362 -19.88 11.87 20.73
CA PRO A 362 -19.29 11.36 19.49
C PRO A 362 -19.71 12.07 18.20
N LEU A 363 -20.94 12.63 18.12
CA LEU A 363 -21.34 13.44 16.96
C LEU A 363 -20.61 14.77 16.94
N LYS A 364 -20.46 15.43 18.09
CA LYS A 364 -19.68 16.66 18.20
C LYS A 364 -18.24 16.45 17.74
N LEU A 365 -17.58 15.39 18.23
CA LEU A 365 -16.21 15.04 17.79
C LEU A 365 -16.14 14.78 16.28
N ALA A 366 -17.14 14.09 15.72
CA ALA A 366 -17.20 13.85 14.28
C ALA A 366 -17.39 15.16 13.48
N GLN A 367 -18.20 16.09 13.98
CA GLN A 367 -18.39 17.42 13.37
C GLN A 367 -17.10 18.26 13.44
N GLU A 368 -16.40 18.22 14.57
CA GLU A 368 -15.09 18.89 14.73
C GLU A 368 -14.05 18.30 13.79
N TYR A 369 -14.07 16.99 13.55
CA TYR A 369 -13.18 16.34 12.58
C TYR A 369 -13.51 16.75 11.15
N ALA A 370 -14.80 16.87 10.80
CA ALA A 370 -15.24 17.28 9.47
C ALA A 370 -15.00 18.77 9.17
N ALA A 371 -14.85 19.60 10.20
CA ALA A 371 -14.60 21.04 10.06
C ALA A 371 -13.10 21.39 9.91
N ARG A 372 -12.20 20.45 10.23
CA ARG A 372 -10.76 20.56 10.01
C ARG A 372 -10.43 20.15 8.58
#